data_AF-A0A931BXA8-F1
#
_entry.id   AF-A0A931BXA8-F1
#
_cell.length_a   1.000
_cell.length_b   1.000
_cell.length_c   1.000
_cell.angle_alpha   90.00
_cell.angle_beta   90.00
_cell.angle_gamma   90.00
#
_symmetry.space_group_name_H-M   'P 1'
#
loop_
_entity.id
_entity.type
_entity.pdbx_description
1 polymer ?
#
loop_
_entity_poly.entity_id
_entity_poly.type
_entity_poly.pdbx_seq_one_letter_code
_entity_poly.pdbx_strand_id
1 'polypeptide(L)'
;MNIRSSFILILFLAGMLSGCSERFRHSVQQVPAPPTIATSPDYTDSTITIAAGAHYDRSPLHTFFYGKHYRPAWITPVQVKVLDIGTARGGLTPLELGGSRQTISLRLENPAGTEYVLRSIDKEPASILPEKWQNSYIANIIRDANTATHPYGAFVIPAMAAAVGVYHTKPELVYVPHDPRLGKYMAAIGGTMALLERRPTGNQTDNPQMGNAPDVKSTRSALEERLADNDSRFDARFYLRARLLDMLLGDWSRHEDNWRWAEFRNQDKGYTYRAIPRDRDNAFYKIKDGPVPWLFLQLGFKPQYQTFQRKITRENLEGLNSSGRNLDELILAALSRQDWIEIADSVKNQLTDAVIENAFKAMPDTVYELSAAPMIAKLKSRRDQLVQIALTYYSMLAPQINITGSDEHERFQIEVLSPEQVHVLEYRIENDGNDALLLLDRTFSKTETDELNLYGLGGDDEFIVKGRLTSAIGINIWGGAGEDIYRVQENGSKLGKRIRITDSRYSNTFRVGAYTSVVIDDELPAKKFDAAGWILRYYLD
;
A
#
# COMPACT_ATOMS: atom_id res chain seq x y z
N MET A 1 1.03 24.72 33.16
CA MET A 1 2.39 24.23 32.87
C MET A 1 2.52 24.14 31.35
N ASN A 2 3.47 24.87 30.75
CA ASN A 2 3.59 24.98 29.29
C ASN A 2 3.92 23.60 28.69
N ILE A 3 3.22 23.14 27.65
CA ILE A 3 3.39 21.80 27.04
C ILE A 3 4.88 21.55 26.69
N ARG A 4 5.60 22.60 26.30
CA ARG A 4 7.05 22.57 26.02
C ARG A 4 7.91 22.27 27.26
N SER A 5 7.54 22.75 28.44
CA SER A 5 8.29 22.49 29.68
C SER A 5 8.08 21.06 30.18
N SER A 6 6.86 20.53 30.05
CA SER A 6 6.55 19.13 30.32
C SER A 6 7.23 18.18 29.32
N PHE A 7 7.39 18.61 28.07
CA PHE A 7 8.07 17.86 27.01
C PHE A 7 9.56 17.62 27.33
N ILE A 8 10.28 18.67 27.70
CA ILE A 8 11.70 18.59 28.04
C ILE A 8 11.88 17.68 29.26
N LEU A 9 11.01 17.79 30.28
CA LEU A 9 11.09 16.98 31.48
C LEU A 9 10.86 15.48 31.21
N ILE A 10 9.88 15.12 30.37
CA ILE A 10 9.60 13.72 30.02
C ILE A 10 10.77 13.10 29.25
N LEU A 11 11.32 13.81 28.25
CA LEU A 11 12.48 13.34 27.50
C LEU A 11 13.74 13.29 28.35
N PHE A 12 13.92 14.24 29.26
CA PHE A 12 15.07 14.29 30.16
C PHE A 12 15.04 13.15 31.20
N LEU A 13 13.87 12.86 31.79
CA LEU A 13 13.69 11.71 32.68
C LEU A 13 13.87 10.38 31.94
N ALA A 14 13.32 10.25 30.74
CA ALA A 14 13.52 9.07 29.90
C ALA A 14 15.00 8.89 29.50
N GLY A 15 15.71 9.98 29.20
CA GLY A 15 17.13 9.98 28.85
C GLY A 15 18.06 9.65 30.03
N MET A 16 17.81 10.19 31.23
CA MET A 16 18.63 9.90 32.42
C MET A 16 18.61 8.43 32.84
N LEU A 17 17.47 7.75 32.67
CA LEU A 17 17.31 6.34 33.00
C LEU A 17 17.98 5.39 31.99
N SER A 18 18.56 5.93 30.92
CA SER A 18 19.15 5.19 29.80
C SER A 18 20.64 4.89 29.96
N GLY A 19 21.30 5.52 30.95
CA GLY A 19 22.76 5.51 31.13
C GLY A 19 23.40 4.18 31.57
N CYS A 20 22.61 3.14 31.88
CA CYS A 20 23.10 1.86 32.39
C CYS A 20 22.82 0.65 31.47
N SER A 21 22.37 0.86 30.23
CA SER A 21 22.06 -0.26 29.32
C SER A 21 23.27 -0.66 28.44
N GLU A 22 23.48 -1.97 28.27
CA GLU A 22 24.49 -2.51 27.37
C GLU A 22 24.35 -1.92 25.95
N ARG A 23 25.49 -1.60 25.33
CA ARG A 23 25.55 -1.20 23.92
C ARG A 23 25.21 -2.42 23.08
N PHE A 24 24.07 -2.42 22.41
CA PHE A 24 23.65 -3.53 21.55
C PHE A 24 24.60 -3.66 20.36
N ARG A 25 24.87 -4.91 19.95
CA ARG A 25 25.39 -5.18 18.62
C ARG A 25 24.20 -5.14 17.67
N HIS A 26 24.17 -4.16 16.78
CA HIS A 26 23.08 -3.88 15.85
C HIS A 26 23.11 -4.87 14.67
N SER A 27 22.68 -6.11 14.91
CA SER A 27 22.38 -7.12 13.90
C SER A 27 21.05 -7.80 14.21
N VAL A 28 20.34 -8.27 13.17
CA VAL A 28 19.21 -9.20 13.33
C VAL A 28 19.64 -10.35 14.24
N GLN A 29 18.79 -10.73 15.21
CA GLN A 29 19.17 -11.77 16.15
C GLN A 29 19.32 -13.12 15.44
N GLN A 30 20.57 -13.58 15.34
CA GLN A 30 20.91 -14.89 14.80
C GLN A 30 21.26 -15.83 15.95
N VAL A 31 20.69 -17.04 15.95
CA VAL A 31 21.24 -18.15 16.73
C VAL A 31 22.64 -18.43 16.19
N PRO A 32 23.69 -18.50 17.02
CA PRO A 32 25.05 -18.76 16.54
C PRO A 32 25.15 -20.08 15.76
N ALA A 33 26.04 -20.11 14.77
CA ALA A 33 26.31 -21.33 14.03
C ALA A 33 26.86 -22.43 14.97
N PRO A 34 26.38 -23.68 14.88
CA PRO A 34 27.01 -24.79 15.57
C PRO A 34 28.44 -25.02 15.03
N PRO A 35 29.37 -25.55 15.83
CA PRO A 35 30.72 -25.86 15.39
C PRO A 35 30.70 -26.83 14.20
N THR A 36 31.33 -26.41 13.10
CA THR A 36 31.57 -27.06 11.79
C THR A 36 30.65 -28.23 11.42
N ILE A 37 29.67 -27.98 10.57
CA ILE A 37 28.87 -29.02 9.92
C ILE A 37 29.58 -29.44 8.61
N ALA A 38 30.08 -30.67 8.54
CA ALA A 38 30.82 -31.19 7.37
C ALA A 38 29.91 -31.64 6.20
N THR A 39 28.61 -31.79 6.43
CA THR A 39 27.61 -32.29 5.46
C THR A 39 26.32 -31.48 5.55
N SER A 40 25.67 -31.17 4.42
CA SER A 40 24.34 -30.51 4.44
C SER A 40 23.35 -31.32 5.29
N PRO A 41 22.83 -30.78 6.41
CA PRO A 41 21.91 -31.51 7.28
C PRO A 41 20.53 -31.65 6.63
N ASP A 42 19.85 -32.76 6.93
CA ASP A 42 18.42 -32.92 6.66
C ASP A 42 17.63 -32.30 7.81
N TYR A 43 16.81 -31.31 7.48
CA TYR A 43 15.97 -30.57 8.43
C TYR A 43 14.47 -30.82 8.22
N THR A 44 14.09 -31.77 7.37
CA THR A 44 12.71 -31.94 6.88
C THR A 44 11.65 -32.05 8.00
N ASP A 45 11.98 -32.75 9.09
CA ASP A 45 11.11 -32.93 10.27
C ASP A 45 11.60 -32.17 11.52
N SER A 46 12.55 -31.24 11.33
CA SER A 46 13.16 -30.51 12.44
C SER A 46 12.33 -29.32 12.89
N THR A 47 12.29 -29.12 14.21
CA THR A 47 11.71 -27.92 14.84
C THR A 47 12.68 -27.32 15.85
N ILE A 48 12.51 -26.02 16.12
CA ILE A 48 13.25 -25.30 17.16
C ILE A 48 12.29 -24.42 17.94
N THR A 49 12.54 -24.28 19.25
CA THR A 49 11.78 -23.36 20.11
C THR A 49 12.61 -22.11 20.38
N ILE A 50 12.16 -20.97 19.86
CA ILE A 50 12.88 -19.70 19.98
C ILE A 50 11.89 -18.52 20.00
N ALA A 51 12.27 -17.43 20.66
CA ALA A 51 11.53 -16.18 20.64
C ALA A 51 11.88 -15.37 19.38
N ALA A 52 10.90 -14.65 18.81
CA ALA A 52 11.12 -13.80 17.63
C ALA A 52 12.14 -12.67 17.89
N GLY A 53 12.20 -12.17 19.12
CA GLY A 53 13.18 -11.16 19.53
C GLY A 53 13.36 -11.15 21.05
N ALA A 54 14.11 -12.10 21.59
CA ALA A 54 14.38 -12.21 23.03
C ALA A 54 15.02 -10.94 23.61
N HIS A 55 15.79 -10.21 22.81
CA HIS A 55 16.44 -8.95 23.16
C HIS A 55 15.46 -7.78 23.42
N TYR A 56 14.17 -7.95 23.14
CA TYR A 56 13.11 -7.00 23.48
C TYR A 56 12.61 -7.14 24.92
N ASP A 57 13.20 -8.03 25.72
CA ASP A 57 12.93 -8.08 27.16
C ASP A 57 13.52 -6.84 27.84
N ARG A 58 12.66 -6.07 28.51
CA ARG A 58 12.95 -4.74 29.03
C ARG A 58 12.33 -4.57 30.40
N SER A 59 12.99 -3.77 31.25
CA SER A 59 12.53 -3.53 32.61
C SER A 59 11.12 -2.87 32.66
N PRO A 60 10.36 -3.06 33.75
CA PRO A 60 9.07 -2.41 33.92
C PRO A 60 9.13 -0.88 33.80
N LEU A 61 10.24 -0.26 34.24
CA LEU A 61 10.44 1.18 34.11
C LEU A 61 10.64 1.61 32.65
N HIS A 62 11.39 0.85 31.87
CA HIS A 62 11.56 1.12 30.44
C HIS A 62 10.23 0.99 29.69
N THR A 63 9.51 -0.12 29.90
CA THR A 63 8.21 -0.36 29.26
C THR A 63 7.11 0.59 29.74
N PHE A 64 7.24 1.20 30.93
CA PHE A 64 6.38 2.29 31.34
C PHE A 64 6.55 3.52 30.44
N PHE A 65 7.79 3.97 30.20
CA PHE A 65 8.05 5.19 29.41
C PHE A 65 7.85 4.98 27.90
N TYR A 66 8.40 3.88 27.37
CA TYR A 66 8.41 3.58 25.94
C TYR A 66 7.23 2.72 25.48
N GLY A 67 6.37 2.29 26.41
CA GLY A 67 5.19 1.48 26.13
C GLY A 67 5.45 -0.02 26.28
N LYS A 68 4.38 -0.81 26.44
CA LYS A 68 4.47 -2.29 26.50
C LYS A 68 4.43 -2.91 25.11
N HIS A 69 3.72 -2.27 24.18
CA HIS A 69 3.55 -2.69 22.80
C HIS A 69 3.15 -4.18 22.70
N TYR A 70 3.75 -4.93 21.76
CA TYR A 70 3.62 -6.39 21.63
C TYR A 70 4.83 -7.14 22.20
N ARG A 71 5.65 -6.53 23.09
CA ARG A 71 6.84 -7.18 23.68
C ARG A 71 6.59 -8.59 24.21
N PRO A 72 5.48 -8.90 24.92
CA PRO A 72 5.20 -10.27 25.34
C PRO A 72 5.17 -11.28 24.18
N ALA A 73 4.63 -10.91 23.01
CA ALA A 73 4.63 -11.77 21.83
C ALA A 73 6.02 -11.91 21.20
N TRP A 74 6.87 -10.89 21.29
CA TRP A 74 8.25 -10.91 20.79
C TRP A 74 9.18 -11.81 21.61
N ILE A 75 9.04 -11.80 22.95
CA ILE A 75 9.94 -12.50 23.86
C ILE A 75 9.49 -13.92 24.20
N THR A 76 8.24 -14.29 23.90
CA THR A 76 7.71 -15.63 24.15
C THR A 76 8.31 -16.62 23.16
N PRO A 77 9.00 -17.68 23.61
CA PRO A 77 9.47 -18.74 22.72
C PRO A 77 8.30 -19.47 22.06
N VAL A 78 8.42 -19.73 20.77
CA VAL A 78 7.45 -20.49 19.98
C VAL A 78 8.16 -21.61 19.25
N GLN A 79 7.48 -22.73 19.04
CA GLN A 79 7.99 -23.81 18.20
C GLN A 79 7.85 -23.42 16.73
N VAL A 80 8.94 -23.51 15.98
CA VAL A 80 9.02 -23.14 14.56
C VAL A 80 9.67 -24.28 13.78
N LYS A 81 9.20 -24.52 12.56
CA LYS A 81 9.81 -25.48 11.64
C LYS A 81 11.16 -24.97 11.16
N VAL A 82 12.17 -25.84 11.16
CA VAL A 82 13.46 -25.54 10.56
C VAL A 82 13.32 -25.71 9.04
N LEU A 83 13.75 -24.71 8.28
CA LEU A 83 13.71 -24.76 6.82
C LEU A 83 14.82 -25.65 6.29
N ASP A 84 14.46 -26.77 5.65
CA ASP A 84 15.38 -27.50 4.79
C ASP A 84 15.37 -26.89 3.38
N ILE A 85 16.38 -26.09 3.06
CA ILE A 85 16.46 -25.41 1.77
C ILE A 85 16.62 -26.39 0.61
N GLY A 86 17.20 -27.57 0.80
CA GLY A 86 17.38 -28.51 -0.32
C GLY A 86 16.15 -29.34 -0.65
N THR A 87 15.18 -29.47 0.27
CA THR A 87 13.96 -30.25 0.03
C THR A 87 12.71 -29.37 -0.06
N ALA A 88 12.68 -28.22 0.61
CA ALA A 88 11.55 -27.29 0.56
C ALA A 88 11.26 -26.90 -0.90
N ARG A 89 9.99 -27.02 -1.30
CA ARG A 89 9.50 -26.64 -2.65
C ARG A 89 10.24 -27.31 -3.82
N GLY A 90 10.82 -28.50 -3.59
CA GLY A 90 11.63 -29.21 -4.59
C GLY A 90 13.11 -28.82 -4.59
N GLY A 91 13.55 -28.07 -3.58
CA GLY A 91 14.87 -27.46 -3.47
C GLY A 91 14.80 -25.97 -3.82
N LEU A 92 15.42 -25.14 -2.99
CA LEU A 92 15.47 -23.69 -3.14
C LEU A 92 16.93 -23.27 -3.34
N THR A 93 17.18 -22.48 -4.38
CA THR A 93 18.47 -21.88 -4.67
C THR A 93 18.43 -20.40 -4.31
N PRO A 94 19.35 -19.90 -3.47
CA PRO A 94 19.43 -18.47 -3.17
C PRO A 94 19.84 -17.64 -4.39
N LEU A 95 19.06 -16.61 -4.69
CA LEU A 95 19.30 -15.72 -5.82
C LEU A 95 19.97 -14.41 -5.39
N GLU A 96 19.30 -13.64 -4.54
CA GLU A 96 19.65 -12.25 -4.27
C GLU A 96 19.21 -11.81 -2.87
N LEU A 97 20.09 -11.11 -2.15
CA LEU A 97 19.70 -10.34 -0.96
C LEU A 97 19.13 -9.00 -1.39
N GLY A 98 17.98 -8.67 -0.82
CA GLY A 98 17.37 -7.36 -0.89
C GLY A 98 16.72 -6.99 0.44
N GLY A 99 15.72 -6.10 0.34
CA GLY A 99 15.11 -5.45 1.47
C GLY A 99 15.72 -4.07 1.71
N SER A 100 14.92 -3.16 2.27
CA SER A 100 15.42 -1.86 2.70
C SER A 100 16.44 -2.06 3.82
N ARG A 101 17.15 -0.98 4.20
CA ARG A 101 18.15 -1.01 5.29
C ARG A 101 17.64 -1.70 6.58
N GLN A 102 16.34 -1.79 6.82
CA GLN A 102 15.74 -2.36 8.04
C GLN A 102 15.47 -3.88 8.03
N THR A 103 15.22 -4.50 6.88
CA THR A 103 14.70 -5.89 6.82
C THR A 103 15.54 -6.73 5.88
N ILE A 104 16.02 -7.88 6.32
CA ILE A 104 16.78 -8.80 5.47
C ILE A 104 15.77 -9.63 4.67
N SER A 105 15.82 -9.51 3.34
CA SER A 105 14.99 -10.28 2.44
C SER A 105 15.87 -11.09 1.49
N LEU A 106 15.80 -12.41 1.50
CA LEU A 106 16.51 -13.27 0.55
C LEU A 106 15.54 -13.83 -0.48
N ARG A 107 15.77 -13.54 -1.76
CA ARG A 107 15.07 -14.18 -2.88
C ARG A 107 15.64 -15.57 -3.11
N LEU A 108 14.75 -16.51 -3.32
CA LEU A 108 15.04 -17.91 -3.60
C LEU A 108 14.26 -18.33 -4.85
N GLU A 109 14.72 -19.37 -5.53
CA GLU A 109 14.01 -19.95 -6.67
C GLU A 109 14.11 -21.47 -6.62
N ASN A 110 13.03 -22.15 -7.03
CA ASN A 110 13.03 -23.60 -7.17
C ASN A 110 13.36 -24.05 -8.61
N PRO A 111 13.62 -25.35 -8.87
CA PRO A 111 13.92 -25.85 -10.21
C PRO A 111 12.84 -25.59 -11.28
N ALA A 112 11.61 -25.25 -10.87
CA ALA A 112 10.52 -24.88 -11.77
C ALA A 112 10.52 -23.39 -12.16
N GLY A 113 11.46 -22.59 -11.65
CA GLY A 113 11.52 -21.13 -11.88
C GLY A 113 10.57 -20.32 -10.98
N THR A 114 9.95 -20.95 -9.99
CA THR A 114 9.07 -20.25 -9.05
C THR A 114 9.89 -19.54 -7.99
N GLU A 115 9.75 -18.22 -7.92
CA GLU A 115 10.42 -17.41 -6.91
C GLU A 115 9.71 -17.44 -5.54
N TYR A 116 10.52 -17.47 -4.50
CA TYR A 116 10.14 -17.35 -3.10
C TYR A 116 10.98 -16.26 -2.42
N VAL A 117 10.51 -15.80 -1.28
CA VAL A 117 11.24 -14.84 -0.45
C VAL A 117 11.23 -15.28 1.01
N LEU A 118 12.41 -15.22 1.63
CA LEU A 118 12.57 -15.25 3.08
C LEU A 118 12.73 -13.83 3.59
N ARG A 119 11.87 -13.42 4.52
CA ARG A 119 11.95 -12.11 5.19
C ARG A 119 12.16 -12.30 6.68
N SER A 120 13.16 -11.67 7.27
CA SER A 120 13.38 -11.73 8.72
C SER A 120 12.18 -11.15 9.48
N ILE A 121 11.72 -11.85 10.53
CA ILE A 121 10.66 -11.34 11.42
C ILE A 121 11.21 -10.16 12.24
N ASP A 122 12.38 -10.37 12.86
CA ASP A 122 13.13 -9.30 13.52
C ASP A 122 13.79 -8.38 12.48
N LYS A 123 13.81 -7.08 12.78
CA LYS A 123 14.27 -6.02 11.88
C LYS A 123 15.42 -5.25 12.54
N GLU A 124 16.37 -4.84 11.71
CA GLU A 124 17.53 -4.04 12.14
C GLU A 124 17.48 -2.63 11.54
N PRO A 125 16.70 -1.70 12.13
CA PRO A 125 16.52 -0.37 11.60
C PRO A 125 17.70 0.57 11.85
N ALA A 126 18.69 0.20 12.67
CA ALA A 126 19.81 1.08 13.02
C ALA A 126 20.63 1.50 11.80
N SER A 127 20.75 0.64 10.80
CA SER A 127 21.43 0.89 9.51
C SER A 127 20.89 2.09 8.72
N ILE A 128 19.66 2.55 8.98
CA ILE A 128 19.12 3.79 8.39
C ILE A 128 19.80 5.03 8.97
N LEU A 129 20.28 4.95 10.21
CA LEU A 129 20.88 6.08 10.88
C LEU A 129 22.26 6.41 10.29
N PRO A 130 22.68 7.69 10.34
CA PRO A 130 24.07 8.04 10.07
C PRO A 130 25.02 7.22 10.95
N GLU A 131 26.17 6.80 10.42
CA GLU A 131 27.11 5.86 11.07
C GLU A 131 27.39 6.20 12.55
N LYS A 132 27.60 7.49 12.86
CA LYS A 132 27.84 7.99 14.23
C LYS A 132 26.71 7.67 15.23
N TRP A 133 25.48 7.48 14.75
CA TRP A 133 24.30 7.18 15.56
C TRP A 133 23.93 5.70 15.54
N GLN A 134 24.50 4.90 14.64
CA GLN A 134 24.17 3.47 14.53
C GLN A 134 24.50 2.70 15.80
N ASN A 135 25.55 3.11 16.54
CA ASN A 135 25.95 2.50 17.82
C ASN A 135 25.47 3.31 19.04
N SER A 136 24.43 4.13 18.88
CA SER A 136 23.94 5.03 19.94
C SER A 136 22.68 4.49 20.64
N TYR A 137 22.32 5.08 21.77
CA TYR A 137 21.04 4.79 22.43
C TYR A 137 19.83 5.11 21.53
N ILE A 138 19.96 6.05 20.59
CA ILE A 138 18.89 6.35 19.63
C ILE A 138 18.61 5.14 18.74
N ALA A 139 19.64 4.38 18.35
CA ALA A 139 19.46 3.14 17.61
C ALA A 139 18.69 2.09 18.43
N ASN A 140 18.92 2.02 19.75
CA ASN A 140 18.15 1.14 20.64
C ASN A 140 16.68 1.52 20.71
N ILE A 141 16.35 2.82 20.82
CA ILE A 141 14.95 3.29 20.82
C ILE A 141 14.28 2.94 19.48
N ILE A 142 14.97 3.18 18.37
CA ILE A 142 14.41 2.92 17.03
C ILE A 142 14.19 1.43 16.80
N ARG A 143 15.11 0.57 17.26
CA ARG A 143 14.91 -0.88 17.23
C ARG A 143 13.79 -1.32 18.17
N ASP A 144 13.70 -0.77 19.38
CA ASP A 144 12.65 -1.08 20.35
C ASP A 144 11.24 -0.67 19.84
N ALA A 145 11.15 0.37 19.01
CA ALA A 145 9.91 0.75 18.35
C ALA A 145 9.33 -0.33 17.44
N ASN A 146 10.14 -1.28 16.92
CA ASN A 146 9.62 -2.44 16.18
C ASN A 146 8.66 -3.29 17.02
N THR A 147 8.78 -3.25 18.34
CA THR A 147 7.87 -4.00 19.22
C THR A 147 6.43 -3.49 19.17
N ALA A 148 6.20 -2.30 18.61
CA ALA A 148 4.87 -1.79 18.27
C ALA A 148 4.19 -2.55 17.12
N THR A 149 4.96 -3.24 16.28
CA THR A 149 4.45 -4.17 15.29
C THR A 149 4.24 -5.56 15.90
N HIS A 150 3.19 -6.27 15.49
CA HIS A 150 2.94 -7.64 15.94
C HIS A 150 3.83 -8.62 15.13
N PRO A 151 4.72 -9.42 15.77
CA PRO A 151 5.68 -10.26 15.05
C PRO A 151 5.04 -11.33 14.17
N TYR A 152 3.82 -11.73 14.52
CA TYR A 152 3.04 -12.74 13.78
C TYR A 152 1.78 -12.17 13.11
N GLY A 153 1.68 -10.84 12.97
CA GLY A 153 0.49 -10.18 12.44
C GLY A 153 0.20 -10.51 10.96
N ALA A 154 1.23 -10.75 10.16
CA ALA A 154 1.07 -11.09 8.74
C ALA A 154 0.37 -12.43 8.52
N PHE A 155 0.54 -13.41 9.43
CA PHE A 155 0.03 -14.78 9.27
C PHE A 155 -1.50 -14.88 9.39
N VAL A 156 -2.16 -13.90 10.03
CA VAL A 156 -3.62 -13.93 10.17
C VAL A 156 -4.34 -13.37 8.95
N ILE A 157 -3.65 -12.63 8.09
CA ILE A 157 -4.26 -11.91 6.96
C ILE A 157 -4.78 -12.82 5.83
N PRO A 158 -4.08 -13.90 5.42
CA PRO A 158 -4.50 -14.72 4.28
C PRO A 158 -5.92 -15.27 4.37
N ALA A 159 -6.33 -15.76 5.55
CA ALA A 159 -7.67 -16.30 5.75
C ALA A 159 -8.76 -15.23 5.57
N MET A 160 -8.50 -14.01 6.05
CA MET A 160 -9.42 -12.88 5.87
C MET A 160 -9.44 -12.40 4.41
N ALA A 161 -8.27 -12.28 3.78
CA ALA A 161 -8.15 -11.89 2.38
C ALA A 161 -8.89 -12.87 1.46
N ALA A 162 -8.72 -14.18 1.68
CA ALA A 162 -9.45 -15.22 0.97
C ALA A 162 -10.97 -15.08 1.13
N ALA A 163 -11.44 -14.89 2.37
CA ALA A 163 -12.87 -14.75 2.65
C ALA A 163 -13.51 -13.55 1.94
N VAL A 164 -12.77 -12.44 1.81
CA VAL A 164 -13.26 -11.25 1.11
C VAL A 164 -12.95 -11.24 -0.38
N GLY A 165 -12.34 -12.28 -0.94
CA GLY A 165 -12.00 -12.34 -2.37
C GLY A 165 -10.87 -11.37 -2.78
N VAL A 166 -9.88 -11.16 -1.92
CA VAL A 166 -8.66 -10.40 -2.21
C VAL A 166 -7.51 -11.37 -2.45
N TYR A 167 -6.74 -11.15 -3.52
CA TYR A 167 -5.52 -11.92 -3.77
C TYR A 167 -4.50 -11.69 -2.65
N HIS A 168 -3.71 -12.71 -2.34
CA HIS A 168 -2.81 -12.65 -1.19
C HIS A 168 -1.65 -13.62 -1.33
N THR A 169 -0.56 -13.32 -0.63
CA THR A 169 0.49 -14.30 -0.33
C THR A 169 0.06 -15.17 0.85
N LYS A 170 0.65 -16.36 0.96
CA LYS A 170 0.50 -17.25 2.12
C LYS A 170 1.84 -17.38 2.85
N PRO A 171 2.13 -16.50 3.80
CA PRO A 171 3.34 -16.57 4.60
C PRO A 171 3.39 -17.81 5.49
N GLU A 172 4.56 -18.42 5.61
CA GLU A 172 4.86 -19.53 6.52
C GLU A 172 5.98 -19.14 7.47
N LEU A 173 5.80 -19.40 8.77
CA LEU A 173 6.81 -19.13 9.79
C LEU A 173 7.87 -20.23 9.75
N VAL A 174 9.12 -19.85 9.52
CA VAL A 174 10.25 -20.78 9.44
C VAL A 174 11.46 -20.26 10.22
N TYR A 175 12.30 -21.17 10.67
CA TYR A 175 13.64 -20.87 11.16
C TYR A 175 14.65 -21.22 10.06
N VAL A 176 15.52 -20.29 9.72
CA VAL A 176 16.55 -20.49 8.69
C VAL A 176 17.82 -21.00 9.38
N PRO A 177 18.22 -22.27 9.22
CA PRO A 177 19.45 -22.77 9.83
C PRO A 177 20.70 -22.21 9.15
N HIS A 178 21.87 -22.39 9.75
CA HIS A 178 23.18 -22.13 9.13
C HIS A 178 23.51 -23.21 8.09
N ASP A 179 22.71 -23.25 7.03
CA ASP A 179 22.83 -24.22 5.95
C ASP A 179 23.92 -23.78 4.95
N PRO A 180 24.94 -24.63 4.66
CA PRO A 180 25.96 -24.32 3.65
C PRO A 180 25.40 -23.97 2.27
N ARG A 181 24.20 -24.46 1.92
CA ARG A 181 23.51 -24.17 0.65
C ARG A 181 23.10 -22.69 0.53
N LEU A 182 23.06 -21.94 1.63
CA LEU A 182 22.89 -20.47 1.61
C LEU A 182 24.09 -19.73 1.00
N GLY A 183 25.26 -20.38 0.94
CA GLY A 183 26.48 -19.81 0.38
C GLY A 183 26.85 -18.47 1.01
N LYS A 184 27.10 -17.45 0.16
CA LYS A 184 27.47 -16.10 0.59
C LYS A 184 26.40 -15.39 1.44
N TYR A 185 25.16 -15.87 1.44
CA TYR A 185 24.05 -15.27 2.18
C TYR A 185 23.91 -15.83 3.60
N MET A 186 24.62 -16.90 3.93
CA MET A 186 24.53 -17.58 5.24
C MET A 186 24.78 -16.62 6.40
N ALA A 187 25.80 -15.76 6.31
CA ALA A 187 26.12 -14.80 7.35
C ALA A 187 25.03 -13.74 7.60
N ALA A 188 24.18 -13.46 6.59
CA ALA A 188 23.13 -12.46 6.70
C ALA A 188 21.82 -13.03 7.27
N ILE A 189 21.44 -14.26 6.87
CA ILE A 189 20.11 -14.82 7.18
C ILE A 189 20.15 -16.10 8.02
N GLY A 190 21.28 -16.78 8.10
CA GLY A 190 21.43 -18.00 8.90
C GLY A 190 21.17 -17.72 10.38
N GLY A 191 20.44 -18.62 11.03
CA GLY A 191 20.06 -18.53 12.43
C GLY A 191 18.90 -17.59 12.73
N THR A 192 18.18 -17.07 11.72
CA THR A 192 17.06 -16.13 11.92
C THR A 192 15.70 -16.81 11.86
N MET A 193 14.72 -16.23 12.56
CA MET A 193 13.31 -16.50 12.31
C MET A 193 12.83 -15.65 11.14
N ALA A 194 12.19 -16.29 10.17
CA ALA A 194 11.76 -15.66 8.94
C ALA A 194 10.35 -16.09 8.53
N LEU A 195 9.79 -15.30 7.64
CA LEU A 195 8.59 -15.60 6.91
C LEU A 195 8.98 -16.04 5.50
N LEU A 196 8.56 -17.24 5.10
CA LEU A 196 8.72 -17.78 3.76
C LEU A 196 7.42 -17.58 2.98
N GLU A 197 7.47 -16.94 1.82
CA GLU A 197 6.31 -16.80 0.95
C GLU A 197 6.70 -16.91 -0.54
N ARG A 198 5.77 -17.40 -1.36
CA ARG A 198 5.92 -17.32 -2.83
C ARG A 198 5.87 -15.86 -3.24
N ARG A 199 6.82 -15.42 -4.06
CA ARG A 199 6.89 -14.03 -4.54
C ARG A 199 5.83 -13.84 -5.64
N PRO A 200 4.98 -12.79 -5.55
CA PRO A 200 4.04 -12.46 -6.61
C PRO A 200 4.78 -11.81 -7.79
N THR A 201 5.31 -12.63 -8.69
CA THR A 201 6.09 -12.24 -9.87
C THR A 201 5.98 -13.31 -10.95
N GLY A 202 6.04 -12.93 -12.22
CA GLY A 202 6.03 -13.89 -13.32
C GLY A 202 4.77 -14.75 -13.34
N ASN A 203 4.91 -15.97 -13.88
CA ASN A 203 3.80 -16.91 -14.03
C ASN A 203 3.26 -17.43 -12.67
N GLN A 204 1.96 -17.27 -12.47
CA GLN A 204 1.22 -17.71 -11.28
C GLN A 204 0.00 -18.58 -11.65
N THR A 205 -0.02 -19.20 -12.82
CA THR A 205 -1.16 -20.01 -13.33
C THR A 205 -1.54 -21.18 -12.43
N ASP A 206 -0.59 -21.72 -11.67
CA ASP A 206 -0.78 -22.78 -10.68
C ASP A 206 -1.18 -22.25 -9.28
N ASN A 207 -1.31 -20.92 -9.10
CA ASN A 207 -1.54 -20.28 -7.81
C ASN A 207 -2.90 -19.56 -7.74
N PRO A 208 -3.97 -20.22 -7.24
CA PRO A 208 -5.29 -19.62 -7.15
C PRO A 208 -5.38 -18.44 -6.17
N GLN A 209 -4.47 -18.35 -5.19
CA GLN A 209 -4.45 -17.22 -4.23
C GLN A 209 -4.00 -15.91 -4.88
N MET A 210 -3.33 -16.00 -6.04
CA MET A 210 -2.92 -14.88 -6.88
C MET A 210 -3.71 -14.85 -8.20
N GLY A 211 -4.88 -15.50 -8.23
CA GLY A 211 -5.81 -15.43 -9.35
C GLY A 211 -5.45 -16.30 -10.55
N ASN A 212 -4.56 -17.28 -10.41
CA ASN A 212 -4.08 -18.10 -11.52
C ASN A 212 -3.51 -17.25 -12.68
N ALA A 213 -2.86 -16.13 -12.35
CA ALA A 213 -2.45 -15.13 -13.31
C ALA A 213 -1.34 -15.66 -14.26
N PRO A 214 -1.48 -15.51 -15.58
CA PRO A 214 -0.43 -15.81 -16.55
C PRO A 214 0.87 -15.05 -16.29
N ASP A 215 0.76 -13.81 -15.82
CA ASP A 215 1.88 -12.97 -15.41
C ASP A 215 1.50 -12.06 -14.23
N VAL A 216 2.51 -11.59 -13.49
CA VAL A 216 2.35 -10.65 -12.38
C VAL A 216 3.41 -9.54 -12.48
N LYS A 217 2.93 -8.30 -12.64
CA LYS A 217 3.75 -7.11 -12.83
C LYS A 217 4.01 -6.32 -11.55
N SER A 218 5.10 -5.54 -11.57
CA SER A 218 5.34 -4.48 -10.59
C SER A 218 4.37 -3.31 -10.81
N THR A 219 4.16 -2.47 -9.79
CA THR A 219 3.36 -1.25 -9.95
C THR A 219 3.94 -0.31 -10.98
N ARG A 220 5.27 -0.17 -11.02
CA ARG A 220 5.97 0.59 -12.06
C ARG A 220 5.58 0.11 -13.45
N SER A 221 5.74 -1.18 -13.72
CA SER A 221 5.44 -1.74 -15.05
C SER A 221 3.96 -1.64 -15.42
N ALA A 222 3.05 -1.87 -14.47
CA ALA A 222 1.61 -1.74 -14.73
C ALA A 222 1.18 -0.28 -14.97
N LEU A 223 1.80 0.69 -14.29
CA LEU A 223 1.57 2.13 -14.52
C LEU A 223 2.19 2.58 -15.85
N GLU A 224 3.42 2.17 -16.15
CA GLU A 224 4.08 2.47 -17.42
C GLU A 224 3.21 1.99 -18.60
N GLU A 225 2.67 0.78 -18.53
CA GLU A 225 1.80 0.30 -19.59
C GLU A 225 0.42 0.99 -19.62
N ARG A 226 -0.24 1.22 -18.47
CA ARG A 226 -1.53 1.92 -18.44
C ARG A 226 -1.42 3.38 -18.87
N LEU A 227 -0.29 4.04 -18.66
CA LEU A 227 -0.14 5.46 -18.96
C LEU A 227 0.46 5.67 -20.35
N ALA A 228 1.26 4.74 -20.86
CA ALA A 228 1.78 4.81 -22.23
C ALA A 228 0.77 4.32 -23.28
N ASP A 229 -0.26 3.57 -22.87
CA ASP A 229 -1.30 3.01 -23.76
C ASP A 229 -2.66 3.03 -23.02
N ASN A 230 -3.77 3.15 -23.74
CA ASN A 230 -5.12 3.17 -23.20
C ASN A 230 -5.90 1.84 -23.35
N ASP A 231 -5.24 0.77 -23.77
CA ASP A 231 -5.83 -0.58 -23.86
C ASP A 231 -5.94 -1.29 -22.51
N SER A 232 -5.05 -0.95 -21.58
CA SER A 232 -4.95 -1.57 -20.27
C SER A 232 -5.71 -0.78 -19.20
N ARG A 233 -6.09 -1.45 -18.09
CA ARG A 233 -6.83 -0.81 -16.98
C ARG A 233 -6.63 -1.53 -15.66
N PHE A 234 -6.76 -0.78 -14.56
CA PHE A 234 -6.82 -1.34 -13.21
C PHE A 234 -8.25 -1.73 -12.86
N ASP A 235 -8.44 -2.89 -12.22
CA ASP A 235 -9.72 -3.30 -11.65
C ASP A 235 -9.99 -2.50 -10.36
N ALA A 236 -10.61 -1.33 -10.51
CA ALA A 236 -10.82 -0.40 -9.41
C ALA A 236 -11.68 -0.98 -8.28
N ARG A 237 -12.69 -1.80 -8.60
CA ARG A 237 -13.51 -2.47 -7.58
C ARG A 237 -12.70 -3.47 -6.77
N PHE A 238 -11.86 -4.27 -7.44
CA PHE A 238 -10.96 -5.20 -6.77
C PHE A 238 -9.91 -4.48 -5.91
N TYR A 239 -9.37 -3.38 -6.42
CA TYR A 239 -8.42 -2.55 -5.67
C TYR A 239 -9.08 -1.95 -4.41
N LEU A 240 -10.26 -1.34 -4.51
CA LEU A 240 -10.98 -0.80 -3.35
C LEU A 240 -11.21 -1.85 -2.28
N ARG A 241 -11.62 -3.07 -2.67
CA ARG A 241 -11.81 -4.19 -1.76
C ARG A 241 -10.54 -4.50 -0.96
N ALA A 242 -9.37 -4.52 -1.61
CA ALA A 242 -8.10 -4.69 -0.93
C ALA A 242 -7.77 -3.52 0.00
N ARG A 243 -8.02 -2.27 -0.43
CA ARG A 243 -7.81 -1.06 0.40
C ARG A 243 -8.68 -1.03 1.64
N LEU A 244 -9.94 -1.45 1.54
CA LEU A 244 -10.85 -1.55 2.69
C LEU A 244 -10.35 -2.58 3.71
N LEU A 245 -9.81 -3.72 3.26
CA LEU A 245 -9.16 -4.67 4.15
C LEU A 245 -7.94 -4.03 4.85
N ASP A 246 -7.11 -3.27 4.14
CA ASP A 246 -5.95 -2.58 4.73
C ASP A 246 -6.36 -1.59 5.83
N MET A 247 -7.42 -0.80 5.57
CA MET A 247 -7.97 0.14 6.55
C MET A 247 -8.50 -0.57 7.79
N LEU A 248 -9.16 -1.72 7.61
CA LEU A 248 -9.61 -2.55 8.73
C LEU A 248 -8.43 -3.01 9.58
N LEU A 249 -7.37 -3.52 8.96
CA LEU A 249 -6.17 -4.03 9.63
C LEU A 249 -5.33 -2.91 10.27
N GLY A 250 -5.50 -1.66 9.83
CA GLY A 250 -4.67 -0.54 10.25
C GLY A 250 -3.25 -0.64 9.70
N ASP A 251 -3.12 -1.15 8.48
CA ASP A 251 -1.86 -1.28 7.75
C ASP A 251 -1.45 0.08 7.18
N TRP A 252 -0.47 0.73 7.80
CA TRP A 252 -0.14 2.14 7.58
C TRP A 252 0.88 2.40 6.45
N SER A 253 1.50 1.35 5.90
CA SER A 253 2.56 1.47 4.91
C SER A 253 2.12 0.85 3.59
N ARG A 254 1.27 1.56 2.84
CA ARG A 254 0.72 1.09 1.56
C ARG A 254 1.17 1.95 0.40
N HIS A 255 2.49 2.08 0.27
CA HIS A 255 3.10 2.67 -0.91
C HIS A 255 3.09 1.68 -2.09
N GLU A 256 3.54 2.16 -3.23
CA GLU A 256 3.32 1.53 -4.53
C GLU A 256 4.00 0.16 -4.66
N ASP A 257 5.15 -0.04 -4.03
CA ASP A 257 5.86 -1.32 -4.00
C ASP A 257 5.22 -2.41 -3.13
N ASN A 258 4.25 -2.06 -2.29
CA ASN A 258 3.44 -3.02 -1.54
C ASN A 258 2.39 -3.70 -2.42
N TRP A 259 2.34 -3.36 -3.71
CA TRP A 259 1.43 -3.92 -4.69
C TRP A 259 2.18 -4.66 -5.80
N ARG A 260 1.55 -5.73 -6.25
CA ARG A 260 1.82 -6.42 -7.51
C ARG A 260 0.51 -6.55 -8.26
N TRP A 261 0.57 -6.80 -9.56
CA TRP A 261 -0.60 -6.74 -10.41
C TRP A 261 -0.71 -8.02 -11.22
N ALA A 262 -1.69 -8.85 -10.87
CA ALA A 262 -2.08 -9.99 -11.69
C ALA A 262 -2.62 -9.48 -13.02
N GLU A 263 -2.01 -9.94 -14.09
CA GLU A 263 -2.34 -9.54 -15.45
C GLU A 263 -3.35 -10.51 -16.06
N PHE A 264 -4.46 -9.98 -16.59
CA PHE A 264 -5.44 -10.75 -17.35
C PHE A 264 -5.74 -10.05 -18.66
N ARG A 265 -5.50 -10.73 -19.78
CA ARG A 265 -5.81 -10.17 -21.10
C ARG A 265 -7.30 -9.85 -21.20
N ASN A 266 -7.64 -8.63 -21.61
CA ASN A 266 -9.01 -8.23 -21.88
C ASN A 266 -9.38 -8.52 -23.35
N GLN A 267 -10.64 -8.29 -23.73
CA GLN A 267 -11.12 -8.52 -25.10
C GLN A 267 -10.56 -7.49 -26.10
N ASP A 268 -10.09 -6.35 -25.60
CA ASP A 268 -9.67 -5.16 -26.34
C ASP A 268 -8.15 -5.14 -26.59
N LYS A 269 -7.51 -6.33 -26.54
CA LYS A 269 -6.07 -6.58 -26.73
C LYS A 269 -5.13 -6.09 -25.62
N GLY A 270 -5.57 -5.24 -24.69
CA GLY A 270 -4.83 -4.87 -23.49
C GLY A 270 -5.04 -5.81 -22.30
N TYR A 271 -4.80 -5.28 -21.09
CA TYR A 271 -4.86 -6.05 -19.85
C TYR A 271 -5.74 -5.42 -18.76
N THR A 272 -6.38 -6.26 -17.97
CA THR A 272 -6.99 -5.89 -16.69
C THR A 272 -6.06 -6.29 -15.56
N TYR A 273 -5.58 -5.31 -14.81
CA TYR A 273 -4.70 -5.48 -13.67
C TYR A 273 -5.49 -5.63 -12.37
N ARG A 274 -5.31 -6.76 -11.69
CA ARG A 274 -5.88 -7.01 -10.36
C ARG A 274 -4.81 -6.99 -9.28
N ALA A 275 -5.07 -6.22 -8.23
CA ALA A 275 -4.11 -5.98 -7.17
C ALA A 275 -3.78 -7.25 -6.35
N ILE A 276 -2.50 -7.52 -6.16
CA ILE A 276 -1.97 -8.51 -5.21
C ILE A 276 -1.19 -7.72 -4.14
N PRO A 277 -1.83 -7.42 -2.99
CA PRO A 277 -1.13 -6.89 -1.83
C PRO A 277 0.01 -7.81 -1.34
N ARG A 278 1.15 -7.21 -0.98
CA ARG A 278 2.26 -7.89 -0.30
C ARG A 278 2.80 -7.04 0.85
N ASP A 279 3.77 -7.59 1.59
CA ASP A 279 4.49 -6.87 2.67
C ASP A 279 3.56 -6.27 3.73
N ARG A 280 2.84 -7.17 4.42
CA ARG A 280 1.79 -6.82 5.39
C ARG A 280 2.30 -6.72 6.83
N ASP A 281 3.58 -6.39 7.00
CA ASP A 281 4.24 -6.40 8.30
C ASP A 281 3.71 -5.31 9.23
N ASN A 282 3.09 -4.26 8.71
CA ASN A 282 2.70 -3.07 9.49
C ASN A 282 1.25 -3.08 9.99
N ALA A 283 0.53 -4.19 9.80
CA ALA A 283 -0.81 -4.38 10.32
C ALA A 283 -0.85 -4.41 11.87
N PHE A 284 -1.98 -3.98 12.43
CA PHE A 284 -2.26 -4.01 13.87
C PHE A 284 -1.31 -3.20 14.76
N TYR A 285 -0.62 -2.20 14.23
CA TYR A 285 0.38 -1.42 14.95
C TYR A 285 -0.10 -0.91 16.33
N LYS A 286 0.74 -0.98 17.36
CA LYS A 286 0.41 -0.62 18.75
C LYS A 286 1.53 0.21 19.38
N ILE A 287 1.42 1.52 19.22
CA ILE A 287 2.47 2.48 19.60
C ILE A 287 2.06 3.42 20.74
N LYS A 288 0.77 3.68 20.93
CA LYS A 288 0.21 4.67 21.87
C LYS A 288 -0.10 4.03 23.24
N ASP A 289 0.88 3.40 23.87
CA ASP A 289 0.75 2.80 25.20
C ASP A 289 1.91 3.10 26.16
N GLY A 290 2.67 4.16 25.88
CA GLY A 290 3.66 4.77 26.78
C GLY A 290 3.70 6.29 26.62
N PRO A 291 4.13 7.06 27.65
CA PRO A 291 4.22 8.51 27.60
C PRO A 291 5.10 9.05 26.47
N VAL A 292 6.25 8.42 26.18
CA VAL A 292 7.18 8.91 25.15
C VAL A 292 6.59 8.76 23.74
N PRO A 293 6.13 7.57 23.29
CA PRO A 293 5.47 7.45 22.00
C PRO A 293 4.18 8.27 21.90
N TRP A 294 3.39 8.35 22.98
CA TRP A 294 2.18 9.18 23.00
C TRP A 294 2.51 10.64 22.68
N LEU A 295 3.55 11.18 23.33
CA LEU A 295 4.00 12.55 23.13
C LEU A 295 4.54 12.76 21.71
N PHE A 296 5.31 11.81 21.18
CA PHE A 296 5.80 11.84 19.79
C PHE A 296 4.64 11.95 18.78
N LEU A 297 3.58 11.17 18.98
CA LEU A 297 2.38 11.25 18.13
C LEU A 297 1.60 12.55 18.30
N GLN A 298 1.54 13.12 19.51
CA GLN A 298 0.88 14.42 19.74
C GLN A 298 1.57 15.57 19.00
N LEU A 299 2.87 15.43 18.70
CA LEU A 299 3.62 16.42 17.93
C LEU A 299 3.42 16.30 16.41
N GLY A 300 2.59 15.36 15.94
CA GLY A 300 2.28 15.21 14.52
C GLY A 300 3.41 14.59 13.69
N PHE A 301 4.42 14.00 14.31
CA PHE A 301 5.45 13.28 13.59
C PHE A 301 4.87 11.99 12.98
N LYS A 302 4.93 11.87 11.65
CA LYS A 302 4.48 10.70 10.87
C LYS A 302 3.02 10.33 11.20
N PRO A 303 2.03 11.11 10.70
CA PRO A 303 0.61 10.90 11.01
C PRO A 303 0.07 9.52 10.62
N GLN A 304 0.76 8.77 9.76
CA GLN A 304 0.45 7.38 9.44
C GLN A 304 0.65 6.41 10.63
N TYR A 305 1.52 6.73 11.60
CA TYR A 305 1.79 5.87 12.74
C TYR A 305 0.66 5.94 13.76
N GLN A 306 -0.17 4.90 13.78
CA GLN A 306 -1.38 4.90 14.59
C GLN A 306 -1.59 3.58 15.30
N THR A 307 -2.15 3.67 16.50
CA THR A 307 -2.50 2.47 17.25
C THR A 307 -3.80 1.87 16.75
N PHE A 308 -3.77 0.56 16.52
CA PHE A 308 -4.92 -0.27 16.20
C PHE A 308 -5.94 -0.23 17.35
N GLN A 309 -7.08 0.40 17.06
CA GLN A 309 -8.15 0.73 18.01
C GLN A 309 -9.51 0.34 17.43
N ARG A 310 -10.53 0.23 18.28
CA ARG A 310 -11.89 -0.15 17.90
C ARG A 310 -12.54 0.80 16.89
N LYS A 311 -12.27 2.10 17.02
CA LYS A 311 -12.79 3.15 16.15
C LYS A 311 -11.64 3.85 15.43
N ILE A 312 -11.84 4.18 14.17
CA ILE A 312 -10.92 5.00 13.36
C ILE A 312 -11.55 6.38 13.26
N THR A 313 -10.82 7.43 13.66
CA THR A 313 -11.26 8.82 13.48
C THR A 313 -10.95 9.28 12.05
N ARG A 314 -11.49 10.42 11.63
CA ARG A 314 -11.24 10.96 10.29
C ARG A 314 -9.75 11.25 10.08
N GLU A 315 -9.10 11.88 11.05
CA GLU A 315 -7.68 12.26 11.00
C GLU A 315 -6.79 11.01 10.97
N ASN A 316 -7.17 9.99 11.74
CA ASN A 316 -6.50 8.70 11.72
C ASN A 316 -6.63 8.04 10.33
N LEU A 317 -7.82 8.06 9.74
CA LEU A 317 -8.03 7.46 8.42
C LEU A 317 -7.24 8.19 7.33
N GLU A 318 -7.13 9.51 7.40
CA GLU A 318 -6.32 10.32 6.48
C GLU A 318 -4.83 9.98 6.62
N GLY A 319 -4.30 9.97 7.85
CA GLY A 319 -2.90 9.60 8.09
C GLY A 319 -2.59 8.17 7.62
N LEU A 320 -3.48 7.22 7.88
CA LEU A 320 -3.32 5.81 7.50
C LEU A 320 -3.18 5.61 5.99
N ASN A 321 -3.94 6.38 5.21
CA ASN A 321 -3.99 6.24 3.76
C ASN A 321 -3.02 7.18 3.01
N SER A 322 -2.28 8.03 3.73
CA SER A 322 -1.37 9.01 3.13
C SER A 322 -0.32 8.41 2.19
N SER A 323 0.19 7.21 2.49
CA SER A 323 1.21 6.53 1.68
C SER A 323 0.68 5.93 0.38
N GLY A 324 -0.61 5.57 0.32
CA GLY A 324 -1.25 4.99 -0.87
C GLY A 324 -2.06 5.99 -1.68
N ARG A 325 -2.06 7.26 -1.28
CA ARG A 325 -3.00 8.28 -1.79
C ARG A 325 -2.89 8.49 -3.30
N ASN A 326 -1.69 8.46 -3.87
CA ASN A 326 -1.50 8.68 -5.31
C ASN A 326 -2.15 7.57 -6.16
N LEU A 327 -1.98 6.31 -5.78
CA LEU A 327 -2.66 5.19 -6.45
C LEU A 327 -4.17 5.22 -6.20
N ASP A 328 -4.58 5.55 -4.97
CA ASP A 328 -5.99 5.67 -4.62
C ASP A 328 -6.68 6.75 -5.47
N GLU A 329 -6.06 7.91 -5.67
CA GLU A 329 -6.58 9.00 -6.51
C GLU A 329 -6.66 8.63 -7.99
N LEU A 330 -5.69 7.87 -8.53
CA LEU A 330 -5.72 7.40 -9.92
C LEU A 330 -6.82 6.33 -10.12
N ILE A 331 -6.78 5.27 -9.32
CA ILE A 331 -7.57 4.06 -9.58
C ILE A 331 -9.02 4.22 -9.10
N LEU A 332 -9.24 4.84 -7.94
CA LEU A 332 -10.57 4.94 -7.34
C LEU A 332 -11.40 6.10 -7.91
N ALA A 333 -10.80 6.96 -8.76
CA ALA A 333 -11.50 7.97 -9.54
C ALA A 333 -12.52 7.38 -10.52
N ALA A 334 -12.47 6.08 -10.82
CA ALA A 334 -13.50 5.40 -11.60
C ALA A 334 -14.77 5.08 -10.80
N LEU A 335 -14.72 5.09 -9.46
CA LEU A 335 -15.80 4.55 -8.62
C LEU A 335 -16.72 5.63 -8.03
N SER A 336 -18.03 5.41 -8.16
CA SER A 336 -19.07 6.22 -7.54
C SER A 336 -19.20 5.95 -6.03
N ARG A 337 -19.85 6.86 -5.29
CA ARG A 337 -20.19 6.64 -3.87
C ARG A 337 -20.95 5.34 -3.64
N GLN A 338 -21.81 4.93 -4.57
CA GLN A 338 -22.58 3.71 -4.47
C GLN A 338 -21.70 2.46 -4.58
N ASP A 339 -20.71 2.47 -5.47
CA ASP A 339 -19.73 1.39 -5.59
C ASP A 339 -18.96 1.18 -4.27
N TRP A 340 -18.59 2.28 -3.60
CA TRP A 340 -17.93 2.22 -2.30
C TRP A 340 -18.79 1.57 -1.22
N ILE A 341 -20.10 1.87 -1.19
CA ILE A 341 -21.04 1.27 -0.25
C ILE A 341 -21.16 -0.23 -0.52
N GLU A 342 -21.41 -0.62 -1.77
CA GLU A 342 -21.58 -2.02 -2.15
C GLU A 342 -20.36 -2.89 -1.81
N ILE A 343 -19.16 -2.38 -2.12
CA ILE A 343 -17.92 -3.10 -1.85
C ILE A 343 -17.67 -3.17 -0.33
N ALA A 344 -17.93 -2.08 0.41
CA ALA A 344 -17.80 -2.08 1.86
C ALA A 344 -18.79 -3.04 2.54
N ASP A 345 -20.05 -3.08 2.11
CA ASP A 345 -21.04 -4.01 2.62
C ASP A 345 -20.67 -5.47 2.30
N SER A 346 -20.19 -5.72 1.07
CA SER A 346 -19.70 -7.04 0.67
C SER A 346 -18.54 -7.51 1.57
N VAL A 347 -17.53 -6.68 1.81
CA VAL A 347 -16.39 -7.00 2.68
C VAL A 347 -16.84 -7.22 4.13
N LYS A 348 -17.70 -6.34 4.64
CA LYS A 348 -18.26 -6.43 6.00
C LYS A 348 -18.97 -7.77 6.21
N ASN A 349 -19.83 -8.17 5.28
CA ASN A 349 -20.64 -9.38 5.41
C ASN A 349 -19.82 -10.67 5.23
N GLN A 350 -18.79 -10.65 4.40
CA GLN A 350 -17.90 -11.80 4.18
C GLN A 350 -16.92 -12.03 5.34
N LEU A 351 -16.51 -10.98 6.06
CA LEU A 351 -15.69 -11.09 7.27
C LEU A 351 -16.52 -11.46 8.50
N THR A 352 -17.15 -12.64 8.48
CA THR A 352 -17.93 -13.12 9.63
C THR A 352 -17.07 -13.25 10.90
N ASP A 353 -17.72 -13.33 12.06
CA ASP A 353 -17.03 -13.57 13.33
C ASP A 353 -16.17 -14.84 13.29
N ALA A 354 -16.69 -15.92 12.70
CA ALA A 354 -15.96 -17.17 12.53
C ALA A 354 -14.74 -17.03 11.62
N VAL A 355 -14.83 -16.24 10.53
CA VAL A 355 -13.69 -15.95 9.65
C VAL A 355 -12.60 -15.22 10.44
N ILE A 356 -12.95 -14.17 11.18
CA ILE A 356 -11.99 -13.40 11.97
C ILE A 356 -11.36 -14.29 13.05
N GLU A 357 -12.14 -15.02 13.82
CA GLU A 357 -11.61 -15.87 14.89
C GLU A 357 -10.71 -16.99 14.37
N ASN A 358 -11.10 -17.66 13.28
CA ASN A 358 -10.28 -18.70 12.66
C ASN A 358 -9.00 -18.15 12.05
N ALA A 359 -9.02 -16.94 11.49
CA ALA A 359 -7.83 -16.29 10.95
C ALA A 359 -6.73 -16.12 12.00
N PHE A 360 -7.11 -15.80 13.24
CA PHE A 360 -6.13 -15.61 14.32
C PHE A 360 -5.43 -16.89 14.76
N LYS A 361 -6.01 -18.07 14.50
CA LYS A 361 -5.38 -19.37 14.80
C LYS A 361 -4.14 -19.67 13.95
N ALA A 362 -3.82 -18.84 12.97
CA ALA A 362 -2.55 -18.91 12.25
C ALA A 362 -1.35 -18.41 13.09
N MET A 363 -1.58 -17.73 14.22
CA MET A 363 -0.53 -17.42 15.18
C MET A 363 -0.11 -18.67 15.96
N PRO A 364 1.13 -18.74 16.47
CA PRO A 364 1.51 -19.75 17.45
C PRO A 364 0.57 -19.72 18.67
N ASP A 365 0.20 -20.89 19.22
CA ASP A 365 -0.81 -21.00 20.29
C ASP A 365 -0.50 -20.11 21.50
N THR A 366 0.75 -20.09 21.96
CA THR A 366 1.18 -19.25 23.09
C THR A 366 1.02 -17.76 22.80
N VAL A 367 1.22 -17.34 21.55
CA VAL A 367 1.03 -15.95 21.13
C VAL A 367 -0.46 -15.63 20.96
N TYR A 368 -1.24 -16.57 20.42
CA TYR A 368 -2.68 -16.44 20.30
C TYR A 368 -3.32 -16.14 21.66
N GLU A 369 -2.97 -16.90 22.69
CA GLU A 369 -3.46 -16.70 24.06
C GLU A 369 -3.08 -15.32 24.62
N LEU A 370 -1.89 -14.79 24.26
CA LEU A 370 -1.40 -13.51 24.74
C LEU A 370 -2.07 -12.29 24.09
N SER A 371 -2.40 -12.35 22.80
CA SER A 371 -2.73 -11.14 22.03
C SER A 371 -4.02 -11.21 21.18
N ALA A 372 -4.54 -12.40 20.86
CA ALA A 372 -5.60 -12.54 19.87
C ALA A 372 -6.94 -11.91 20.31
N ALA A 373 -7.41 -12.22 21.52
CA ALA A 373 -8.73 -11.78 22.00
C ALA A 373 -8.97 -10.25 21.89
N PRO A 374 -8.08 -9.36 22.38
CA PRO A 374 -8.27 -7.93 22.23
C PRO A 374 -8.15 -7.45 20.76
N MET A 375 -7.34 -8.12 19.93
CA MET A 375 -7.20 -7.79 18.50
C MET A 375 -8.47 -8.18 17.72
N ILE A 376 -9.00 -9.38 17.94
CA ILE A 376 -10.26 -9.87 17.38
C ILE A 376 -11.40 -8.90 17.72
N ALA A 377 -11.55 -8.52 18.99
CA ALA A 377 -12.61 -7.61 19.42
C ALA A 377 -12.52 -6.23 18.74
N LYS A 378 -11.30 -5.71 18.52
CA LYS A 378 -11.08 -4.46 17.78
C LYS A 378 -11.42 -4.61 16.30
N LEU A 379 -11.03 -5.71 15.67
CA LEU A 379 -11.27 -5.93 14.26
C LEU A 379 -12.75 -6.12 13.94
N LYS A 380 -13.47 -6.90 14.76
CA LYS A 380 -14.94 -7.02 14.69
C LYS A 380 -15.61 -5.64 14.77
N SER A 381 -15.21 -4.84 15.77
CA SER A 381 -15.74 -3.48 15.92
C SER A 381 -15.47 -2.59 14.70
N ARG A 382 -14.29 -2.66 14.08
CA ARG A 382 -13.98 -1.91 12.85
C ARG A 382 -14.81 -2.38 11.66
N ARG A 383 -14.92 -3.69 11.46
CA ARG A 383 -15.74 -4.29 10.40
C ARG A 383 -17.19 -3.83 10.49
N ASP A 384 -17.76 -3.77 11.68
CA ASP A 384 -19.15 -3.35 11.87
C ASP A 384 -19.38 -1.87 11.45
N GLN A 385 -18.32 -1.06 11.48
CA GLN A 385 -18.27 0.34 11.05
C GLN A 385 -17.76 0.54 9.60
N LEU A 386 -17.50 -0.54 8.84
CA LEU A 386 -16.74 -0.47 7.60
C LEU A 386 -17.34 0.47 6.54
N VAL A 387 -18.66 0.48 6.37
CA VAL A 387 -19.33 1.39 5.43
C VAL A 387 -19.07 2.86 5.80
N GLN A 388 -19.09 3.20 7.09
CA GLN A 388 -18.78 4.54 7.54
C GLN A 388 -17.30 4.88 7.32
N ILE A 389 -16.39 3.92 7.54
CA ILE A 389 -14.96 4.10 7.24
C ILE A 389 -14.77 4.37 5.74
N ALA A 390 -15.37 3.54 4.88
CA ALA A 390 -15.32 3.67 3.43
C ALA A 390 -15.81 5.05 2.96
N LEU A 391 -16.99 5.48 3.42
CA LEU A 391 -17.57 6.78 3.05
C LEU A 391 -16.77 7.97 3.61
N THR A 392 -16.16 7.80 4.79
CA THR A 392 -15.28 8.83 5.35
C THR A 392 -14.06 9.02 4.47
N TYR A 393 -13.44 7.93 3.99
CA TYR A 393 -12.30 8.03 3.07
C TYR A 393 -12.72 8.53 1.69
N TYR A 394 -13.85 8.06 1.14
CA TYR A 394 -14.42 8.59 -0.10
C TYR A 394 -14.55 10.12 -0.05
N SER A 395 -15.07 10.67 1.05
CA SER A 395 -15.21 12.13 1.23
C SER A 395 -13.89 12.90 1.31
N MET A 396 -12.74 12.23 1.39
CA MET A 396 -11.41 12.85 1.33
C MET A 396 -10.87 12.90 -0.11
N LEU A 397 -11.34 12.02 -0.98
CA LEU A 397 -10.93 11.91 -2.39
C LEU A 397 -11.92 12.62 -3.31
N ALA A 398 -13.22 12.49 -3.07
CA ALA A 398 -14.29 12.98 -3.94
C ALA A 398 -14.32 14.49 -4.22
N PRO A 399 -13.87 15.40 -3.31
CA PRO A 399 -13.88 16.83 -3.57
C PRO A 399 -13.05 17.25 -4.79
N GLN A 400 -11.96 16.54 -5.06
CA GLN A 400 -11.08 16.80 -6.21
C GLN A 400 -10.82 15.50 -6.94
N ILE A 401 -11.49 15.31 -8.07
CA ILE A 401 -11.31 14.11 -8.90
C ILE A 401 -10.34 14.42 -10.03
N ASN A 402 -9.38 13.51 -10.23
CA ASN A 402 -8.51 13.51 -11.40
C ASN A 402 -8.94 12.35 -12.31
N ILE A 403 -9.33 12.66 -13.55
CA ILE A 403 -9.47 11.68 -14.63
C ILE A 403 -8.24 11.85 -15.50
N THR A 404 -7.50 10.76 -15.67
CA THR A 404 -6.19 10.75 -16.32
C THR A 404 -6.23 9.82 -17.52
N GLY A 405 -5.96 10.39 -18.69
CA GLY A 405 -5.80 9.71 -19.97
C GLY A 405 -4.49 8.92 -20.04
N SER A 406 -3.85 8.96 -21.21
CA SER A 406 -2.60 8.26 -21.51
C SER A 406 -1.76 9.03 -22.54
N ASP A 407 -0.63 8.47 -22.97
CA ASP A 407 0.14 9.01 -24.10
C ASP A 407 -0.46 8.63 -25.47
N GLU A 408 -1.65 8.00 -25.50
CA GLU A 408 -2.44 7.69 -26.68
C GLU A 408 -3.71 8.57 -26.74
N HIS A 409 -4.42 8.52 -27.86
CA HIS A 409 -5.53 9.44 -28.14
C HIS A 409 -6.82 9.12 -27.36
N GLU A 410 -7.34 10.10 -26.63
CA GLU A 410 -8.63 10.04 -25.95
C GLU A 410 -9.61 11.14 -26.34
N ARG A 411 -10.91 10.80 -26.27
CA ARG A 411 -12.01 11.76 -26.31
C ARG A 411 -12.69 11.84 -24.95
N PHE A 412 -12.59 13.01 -24.32
CA PHE A 412 -13.32 13.38 -23.11
C PHE A 412 -14.61 14.10 -23.49
N GLN A 413 -15.75 13.40 -23.37
CA GLN A 413 -17.07 14.03 -23.51
C GLN A 413 -17.60 14.43 -22.13
N ILE A 414 -17.82 15.72 -21.93
CA ILE A 414 -18.22 16.33 -20.67
C ILE A 414 -19.59 16.96 -20.84
N GLU A 415 -20.61 16.35 -20.28
CA GLU A 415 -21.98 16.84 -20.37
C GLU A 415 -22.46 17.44 -19.04
N VAL A 416 -22.77 18.73 -19.04
CA VAL A 416 -23.40 19.40 -17.89
C VAL A 416 -24.90 19.10 -17.91
N LEU A 417 -25.28 17.98 -17.29
CA LEU A 417 -26.68 17.53 -17.18
C LEU A 417 -27.54 18.52 -16.38
N SER A 418 -26.97 19.08 -15.31
CA SER A 418 -27.57 20.15 -14.51
C SER A 418 -26.46 20.99 -13.86
N PRO A 419 -26.76 22.13 -13.20
CA PRO A 419 -25.72 22.89 -12.52
C PRO A 419 -24.99 22.08 -11.44
N GLU A 420 -25.60 21.02 -10.91
CA GLU A 420 -25.01 20.19 -9.86
C GLU A 420 -24.53 18.83 -10.36
N GLN A 421 -24.72 18.50 -11.64
CA GLN A 421 -24.37 17.19 -12.18
C GLN A 421 -23.62 17.31 -13.50
N VAL A 422 -22.45 16.66 -13.54
CA VAL A 422 -21.61 16.58 -14.74
C VAL A 422 -21.39 15.11 -15.06
N HIS A 423 -21.73 14.70 -16.26
CA HIS A 423 -21.47 13.36 -16.79
C HIS A 423 -20.22 13.38 -17.66
N VAL A 424 -19.31 12.45 -17.42
CA VAL A 424 -18.06 12.33 -18.17
C VAL A 424 -18.01 10.94 -18.80
N LEU A 425 -17.76 10.94 -20.10
CA LEU A 425 -17.40 9.76 -20.86
C LEU A 425 -15.99 9.96 -21.39
N GLU A 426 -15.15 8.95 -21.24
CA GLU A 426 -13.79 8.91 -21.77
C GLU A 426 -13.70 7.74 -22.76
N TYR A 427 -13.28 8.03 -23.99
CA TYR A 427 -13.10 7.02 -25.02
C TYR A 427 -11.66 7.01 -25.48
N ARG A 428 -11.11 5.82 -25.74
CA ARG A 428 -10.00 5.68 -26.69
C ARG A 428 -10.54 5.97 -28.09
N ILE A 429 -9.82 6.78 -28.86
CA ILE A 429 -10.15 7.07 -30.26
C ILE A 429 -9.07 6.54 -31.20
N GLU A 430 -9.46 6.17 -32.42
CA GLU A 430 -8.49 5.87 -33.48
C GLU A 430 -7.96 7.17 -34.12
N ASN A 431 -6.89 7.08 -34.92
CA ASN A 431 -6.28 8.23 -35.61
C ASN A 431 -7.25 8.97 -36.55
N ASP A 432 -8.36 8.35 -36.95
CA ASP A 432 -9.41 8.98 -37.77
C ASP A 432 -10.50 9.69 -36.93
N GLY A 433 -10.37 9.64 -35.59
CA GLY A 433 -11.27 10.24 -34.63
C GLY A 433 -12.50 9.41 -34.27
N ASN A 434 -12.60 8.16 -34.73
CA ASN A 434 -13.70 7.26 -34.34
C ASN A 434 -13.53 6.72 -32.92
N ASP A 435 -14.63 6.63 -32.16
CA ASP A 435 -14.63 6.02 -30.82
C ASP A 435 -14.36 4.51 -30.93
N ALA A 436 -13.29 4.05 -30.28
CA ALA A 436 -12.84 2.65 -30.34
C ALA A 436 -13.20 1.86 -29.08
N LEU A 437 -13.07 2.45 -27.89
CA LEU A 437 -13.33 1.80 -26.61
C LEU A 437 -13.77 2.82 -25.55
N LEU A 438 -14.83 2.50 -24.80
CA LEU A 438 -15.25 3.29 -23.62
C LEU A 438 -14.36 2.94 -22.42
N LEU A 439 -13.61 3.92 -21.92
CA LEU A 439 -12.67 3.79 -20.80
C LEU A 439 -13.32 4.16 -19.46
N LEU A 440 -14.16 5.20 -19.46
CA LEU A 440 -14.86 5.69 -18.27
C LEU A 440 -16.28 6.15 -18.63
N ASP A 441 -17.23 5.84 -17.75
CA ASP A 441 -18.58 6.41 -17.73
C ASP A 441 -18.93 6.75 -16.28
N ARG A 442 -18.95 8.05 -15.95
CA ARG A 442 -19.21 8.49 -14.58
C ARG A 442 -19.94 9.82 -14.50
N THR A 443 -20.98 9.86 -13.67
CA THR A 443 -21.66 11.10 -13.28
C THR A 443 -21.14 11.59 -11.93
N PHE A 444 -20.78 12.87 -11.87
CA PHE A 444 -20.29 13.57 -10.69
C PHE A 444 -21.36 14.53 -10.15
N SER A 445 -21.47 14.61 -8.82
CA SER A 445 -22.41 15.49 -8.13
C SER A 445 -21.68 16.60 -7.37
N LYS A 446 -22.20 17.83 -7.43
CA LYS A 446 -21.65 18.98 -6.69
C LYS A 446 -21.68 18.79 -5.17
N THR A 447 -22.57 17.92 -4.68
CA THR A 447 -22.63 17.56 -3.25
C THR A 447 -21.40 16.79 -2.77
N GLU A 448 -20.64 16.20 -3.70
CA GLU A 448 -19.48 15.35 -3.42
C GLU A 448 -18.18 15.90 -4.02
N THR A 449 -18.27 16.54 -5.20
CA THR A 449 -17.14 17.00 -5.99
C THR A 449 -17.18 18.52 -6.14
N ASP A 450 -16.05 19.18 -5.86
CA ASP A 450 -15.87 20.62 -6.05
C ASP A 450 -15.21 20.90 -7.40
N GLU A 451 -14.17 20.12 -7.73
CA GLU A 451 -13.37 20.29 -8.93
C GLU A 451 -13.15 18.95 -9.64
N LEU A 452 -13.32 18.96 -10.95
CA LEU A 452 -13.02 17.87 -11.86
C LEU A 452 -11.81 18.27 -12.69
N ASN A 453 -10.71 17.51 -12.58
CA ASN A 453 -9.49 17.72 -13.34
C ASN A 453 -9.34 16.61 -14.39
N LEU A 454 -9.30 16.99 -15.66
CA LEU A 454 -9.10 16.09 -16.79
C LEU A 454 -7.68 16.30 -17.30
N TYR A 455 -6.92 15.23 -17.46
CA TYR A 455 -5.54 15.25 -17.94
C TYR A 455 -5.46 14.40 -19.21
N GLY A 456 -5.09 15.01 -20.33
CA GLY A 456 -4.84 14.33 -21.60
C GLY A 456 -3.54 13.54 -21.59
N LEU A 457 -2.44 14.20 -21.20
CA LEU A 457 -1.06 13.67 -21.24
C LEU A 457 -0.47 13.73 -22.66
N GLY A 458 0.09 12.63 -23.17
CA GLY A 458 0.88 12.65 -24.40
C GLY A 458 0.08 12.54 -25.70
N GLY A 459 -1.19 12.12 -25.65
CA GLY A 459 -2.03 11.89 -26.82
C GLY A 459 -2.57 13.17 -27.46
N ASP A 460 -2.92 13.09 -28.76
CA ASP A 460 -3.73 14.11 -29.44
C ASP A 460 -5.20 13.93 -29.05
N ASP A 461 -5.68 14.72 -28.09
CA ASP A 461 -6.96 14.48 -27.43
C ASP A 461 -8.10 15.38 -27.90
N GLU A 462 -9.33 14.89 -27.72
CA GLU A 462 -10.54 15.69 -27.95
C GLU A 462 -11.34 15.95 -26.67
N PHE A 463 -11.36 17.20 -26.22
CA PHE A 463 -12.20 17.65 -25.11
C PHE A 463 -13.49 18.30 -25.62
N ILE A 464 -14.61 17.60 -25.45
CA ILE A 464 -15.92 18.05 -25.93
C ILE A 464 -16.85 18.34 -24.75
N VAL A 465 -17.11 19.62 -24.50
CA VAL A 465 -18.06 20.06 -23.48
C VAL A 465 -19.42 20.41 -24.10
N LYS A 466 -20.46 19.73 -23.62
CA LYS A 466 -21.85 19.89 -24.05
C LYS A 466 -22.75 20.33 -22.90
N GLY A 467 -23.87 20.95 -23.25
CA GLY A 467 -24.89 21.39 -22.32
C GLY A 467 -25.39 22.80 -22.62
N ARG A 468 -26.32 23.29 -21.80
CA ARG A 468 -26.83 24.68 -21.88
C ARG A 468 -26.72 25.44 -20.57
N LEU A 469 -26.16 24.81 -19.54
CA LEU A 469 -26.15 25.30 -18.17
C LEU A 469 -24.72 25.49 -17.69
N THR A 470 -24.50 26.39 -16.74
CA THR A 470 -23.21 26.54 -16.07
C THR A 470 -23.10 25.47 -14.99
N SER A 471 -22.01 24.72 -14.99
CA SER A 471 -21.68 23.78 -13.91
C SER A 471 -21.28 24.53 -12.64
N ALA A 472 -21.74 24.08 -11.48
CA ALA A 472 -21.24 24.50 -10.17
C ALA A 472 -19.92 23.78 -9.82
N ILE A 473 -19.70 22.58 -10.36
CA ILE A 473 -18.41 21.87 -10.30
C ILE A 473 -17.43 22.63 -11.20
N GLY A 474 -16.26 22.99 -10.70
CA GLY A 474 -15.20 23.54 -11.54
C GLY A 474 -14.61 22.45 -12.44
N ILE A 475 -14.40 22.76 -13.72
CA ILE A 475 -13.87 21.82 -14.70
C ILE A 475 -12.53 22.37 -15.17
N ASN A 476 -11.45 21.66 -14.87
CA ASN A 476 -10.09 22.00 -15.27
C ASN A 476 -9.61 20.95 -16.26
N ILE A 477 -9.23 21.39 -17.45
CA ILE A 477 -8.69 20.56 -18.51
C ILE A 477 -7.21 20.90 -18.66
N TRP A 478 -6.38 19.87 -18.63
CA TRP A 478 -4.95 19.92 -18.87
C TRP A 478 -4.70 19.08 -20.13
N GLY A 479 -4.28 19.73 -21.21
CA GLY A 479 -4.02 19.06 -22.50
C GLY A 479 -2.84 18.11 -22.38
N GLY A 480 -1.63 18.64 -22.47
CA GLY A 480 -0.42 17.90 -22.16
C GLY A 480 0.64 18.15 -23.22
N ALA A 481 1.18 17.08 -23.81
CA ALA A 481 2.22 17.14 -24.82
C ALA A 481 1.70 16.99 -26.27
N GLY A 482 0.50 16.45 -26.45
CA GLY A 482 -0.11 16.22 -27.77
C GLY A 482 -0.77 17.44 -28.41
N GLU A 483 -1.34 17.24 -29.60
CA GLU A 483 -2.09 18.25 -30.35
C GLU A 483 -3.60 18.12 -30.09
N ASP A 484 -4.13 18.99 -29.24
CA ASP A 484 -5.47 18.83 -28.68
C ASP A 484 -6.56 19.65 -29.38
N ILE A 485 -7.78 19.12 -29.34
CA ILE A 485 -8.98 19.78 -29.84
C ILE A 485 -9.96 20.06 -28.70
N TYR A 486 -10.24 21.34 -28.49
CA TYR A 486 -11.18 21.82 -27.49
C TYR A 486 -12.47 22.31 -28.13
N ARG A 487 -13.62 21.74 -27.75
CA ARG A 487 -14.94 22.14 -28.24
C ARG A 487 -15.87 22.42 -27.06
N VAL A 488 -16.16 23.69 -26.79
CA VAL A 488 -17.16 24.10 -25.78
C VAL A 488 -18.37 24.70 -26.50
N GLN A 489 -19.48 23.97 -26.53
CA GLN A 489 -20.67 24.35 -27.31
C GLN A 489 -21.46 25.49 -26.63
N GLU A 490 -21.07 26.74 -26.87
CA GLU A 490 -21.81 27.91 -26.38
C GLU A 490 -22.98 28.28 -27.31
N ASN A 491 -24.12 27.61 -27.15
CA ASN A 491 -25.37 27.95 -27.85
C ASN A 491 -26.14 29.09 -27.14
N GLY A 492 -25.48 30.23 -26.92
CA GLY A 492 -26.03 31.37 -26.14
C GLY A 492 -26.04 31.16 -24.61
N SER A 493 -25.53 30.01 -24.15
CA SER A 493 -25.39 29.64 -22.75
C SER A 493 -24.05 30.06 -22.16
N LYS A 494 -23.99 30.37 -20.85
CA LYS A 494 -22.75 30.59 -20.10
C LYS A 494 -22.05 29.27 -19.71
N LEU A 495 -22.06 28.29 -20.61
CA LEU A 495 -21.52 26.94 -20.36
C LEU A 495 -20.02 26.99 -20.04
N GLY A 496 -19.26 27.84 -20.74
CA GLY A 496 -17.83 28.04 -20.50
C GLY A 496 -17.47 28.58 -19.11
N LYS A 497 -18.45 29.15 -18.38
CA LYS A 497 -18.20 29.71 -17.05
C LYS A 497 -17.80 28.57 -16.09
N ARG A 498 -16.63 28.71 -15.45
CA ARG A 498 -15.98 27.69 -14.59
C ARG A 498 -15.33 26.52 -15.34
N ILE A 499 -15.11 26.67 -16.64
CA ILE A 499 -14.24 25.80 -17.42
C ILE A 499 -12.90 26.51 -17.60
N ARG A 500 -11.82 25.85 -17.18
CA ARG A 500 -10.45 26.30 -17.41
C ARG A 500 -9.73 25.25 -18.25
N ILE A 501 -9.14 25.68 -19.35
CA ILE A 501 -8.25 24.88 -20.18
C ILE A 501 -6.84 25.43 -19.99
N THR A 502 -5.88 24.55 -19.77
CA THR A 502 -4.46 24.90 -19.64
C THR A 502 -3.65 23.97 -20.53
N ASP A 503 -2.96 24.57 -21.50
CA ASP A 503 -2.26 23.83 -22.55
C ASP A 503 -1.21 24.72 -23.24
N SER A 504 -0.33 24.12 -24.03
CA SER A 504 0.69 24.81 -24.81
C SER A 504 0.10 25.58 -25.99
N ARG A 505 0.90 26.46 -26.61
CA ARG A 505 0.48 27.23 -27.79
C ARG A 505 0.46 26.40 -29.08
N TYR A 506 1.15 25.26 -29.12
CA TYR A 506 1.51 24.61 -30.37
C TYR A 506 0.41 23.67 -30.86
N SER A 507 0.01 23.84 -32.13
CA SER A 507 -0.93 22.97 -32.87
C SER A 507 -2.33 22.72 -32.30
N ASN A 508 -2.67 23.28 -31.14
CA ASN A 508 -3.98 23.11 -30.51
C ASN A 508 -5.12 23.84 -31.23
N THR A 509 -6.30 23.20 -31.31
CA THR A 509 -7.51 23.78 -31.91
C THR A 509 -8.53 24.17 -30.84
N PHE A 510 -8.68 25.48 -30.61
CA PHE A 510 -9.68 26.01 -29.66
C PHE A 510 -10.96 26.46 -30.35
N ARG A 511 -12.05 25.70 -30.16
CA ARG A 511 -13.43 26.07 -30.51
C ARG A 511 -14.23 26.28 -29.23
N VAL A 512 -13.87 27.32 -28.51
CA VAL A 512 -14.45 27.64 -27.20
C VAL A 512 -15.13 28.99 -27.23
N GLY A 513 -16.22 29.13 -26.47
CA GLY A 513 -16.90 30.42 -26.38
C GLY A 513 -16.32 31.34 -25.29
N ALA A 514 -16.85 32.57 -25.22
CA ALA A 514 -16.21 33.70 -24.56
C ALA A 514 -16.10 33.57 -23.02
N TYR A 515 -16.84 32.64 -22.39
CA TYR A 515 -16.78 32.44 -20.95
C TYR A 515 -15.75 31.41 -20.51
N THR A 516 -15.16 30.66 -21.45
CA THR A 516 -14.15 29.64 -21.17
C THR A 516 -12.80 30.30 -20.92
N SER A 517 -12.13 29.93 -19.82
CA SER A 517 -10.80 30.43 -19.50
C SER A 517 -9.74 29.57 -20.19
N VAL A 518 -9.11 30.07 -21.25
CA VAL A 518 -7.95 29.42 -21.88
C VAL A 518 -6.67 30.04 -21.34
N VAL A 519 -5.80 29.21 -20.77
CA VAL A 519 -4.48 29.58 -20.27
C VAL A 519 -3.44 28.90 -21.15
N ILE A 520 -2.69 29.70 -21.90
CA ILE A 520 -1.58 29.19 -22.71
C ILE A 520 -0.32 29.16 -21.84
N ASP A 521 0.23 27.98 -21.63
CA ASP A 521 1.42 27.72 -20.81
C ASP A 521 2.39 26.81 -21.56
N ASP A 522 3.46 27.39 -22.09
CA ASP A 522 4.49 26.65 -22.84
C ASP A 522 5.48 25.93 -21.90
N GLU A 523 5.34 26.07 -20.58
CA GLU A 523 6.19 25.46 -19.55
C GLU A 523 5.37 24.59 -18.58
N LEU A 524 4.49 23.75 -19.12
CA LEU A 524 3.67 22.85 -18.30
C LEU A 524 4.52 22.04 -17.32
N PRO A 525 4.09 21.88 -16.05
CA PRO A 525 4.83 21.08 -15.09
C PRO A 525 4.99 19.65 -15.58
N ALA A 526 6.21 19.11 -15.57
CA ALA A 526 6.52 17.76 -16.06
C ALA A 526 5.52 16.68 -15.59
N LYS A 527 5.07 16.74 -14.33
CA LYS A 527 4.08 15.82 -13.75
C LYS A 527 2.65 15.89 -14.31
N LYS A 528 2.42 16.69 -15.33
CA LYS A 528 1.15 16.91 -16.02
C LYS A 528 1.30 16.84 -17.54
N PHE A 529 2.52 16.56 -18.02
CA PHE A 529 2.87 16.71 -19.42
C PHE A 529 2.61 15.42 -20.21
N ASP A 530 3.17 14.31 -19.74
CA ASP A 530 3.10 12.99 -20.37
C ASP A 530 3.06 11.87 -19.31
N ALA A 531 2.98 10.61 -19.73
CA ALA A 531 3.00 9.44 -18.86
C ALA A 531 4.28 9.37 -18.01
N ALA A 532 5.44 9.61 -18.63
CA ALA A 532 6.74 9.56 -17.96
C ALA A 532 6.80 10.56 -16.80
N GLY A 533 6.32 11.78 -17.02
CA GLY A 533 6.18 12.82 -16.02
C GLY A 533 5.13 12.48 -14.97
N TRP A 534 3.98 11.93 -15.37
CA TRP A 534 2.92 11.52 -14.44
C TRP A 534 3.42 10.46 -13.43
N ILE A 535 4.25 9.53 -13.89
CA ILE A 535 4.87 8.48 -13.07
C ILE A 535 5.72 9.06 -11.93
N LEU A 536 6.27 10.28 -12.06
CA LEU A 536 7.05 10.95 -11.00
C LEU A 536 6.24 11.26 -9.74
N ARG A 537 4.90 11.12 -9.78
CA ARG A 537 4.04 11.27 -8.60
C ARG A 537 4.15 10.09 -7.64
N TYR A 538 4.59 8.94 -8.12
CA TYR A 538 4.55 7.68 -7.38
C TYR A 538 5.91 7.33 -6.79
N TYR A 539 5.90 6.71 -5.61
CA TYR A 539 7.11 6.18 -4.99
C TYR A 539 7.42 4.78 -5.55
N LEU A 540 8.13 4.75 -6.68
CA LEU A 540 8.47 3.55 -7.44
C LEU A 540 9.98 3.34 -7.38
N ASP A 541 10.48 2.72 -6.30
CA ASP A 541 11.93 2.47 -6.13
C ASP A 541 12.39 1.18 -6.84
#